data_AF-A0A819MKS9-F1
#
_entry.id   AF-A0A819MKS9-F1
#
_cell.length_a   1.000
_cell.length_b   1.000
_cell.length_c   1.000
_cell.angle_alpha   90.00
_cell.angle_beta   90.00
_cell.angle_gamma   90.00
#
_symmetry.space_group_name_H-M   'P 1'
#
loop_
_entity.id
_entity.type
_entity.pdbx_description
1 polymer ?
#
loop_
_entity_poly.entity_id
_entity_poly.type
_entity_poly.pdbx_seq_one_letter_code
_entity_poly.pdbx_strand_id
1 'polypeptide(L)' 'AVFQQDLSELVEQLKELVLLDIYGEINRGKIEPYRSMVQMHFPNSRAHIEITRFRFWV' A
#
# COMPACT_ATOMS: atom_id res chain seq x y z
N ALA A 1 16.81 3.97 -17.53
CA ALA A 1 16.80 2.51 -17.41
C ALA A 1 15.60 2.14 -16.54
N VAL A 2 14.62 1.42 -17.09
CA VAL A 2 13.54 0.86 -16.28
C VAL A 2 14.15 -0.35 -15.57
N PHE A 3 14.43 -0.22 -14.28
CA PHE A 3 14.83 -1.35 -13.45
C PHE A 3 13.63 -2.29 -13.35
N GLN A 4 13.57 -3.30 -14.21
CA GLN A 4 12.72 -4.47 -13.99
C GLN A 4 13.45 -5.35 -12.99
N GLN A 5 13.31 -5.01 -11.72
CA GLN A 5 13.66 -5.91 -10.64
C GLN A 5 12.52 -6.92 -10.50
N ASP A 6 12.86 -8.19 -10.27
CA ASP A 6 11.84 -9.20 -10.03
C ASP A 6 11.03 -8.80 -8.79
N LEU A 7 9.70 -8.80 -8.93
CA LEU A 7 8.77 -8.46 -7.85
C LEU A 7 8.98 -9.36 -6.63
N SER A 8 9.40 -10.61 -6.85
CA SER A 8 9.68 -11.56 -5.77
C SER A 8 10.87 -11.12 -4.90
N GLU A 9 11.97 -10.67 -5.50
CA GLU A 9 13.13 -10.14 -4.78
C GLU A 9 12.80 -8.85 -4.00
N LEU A 10 11.95 -7.99 -4.57
CA LEU A 10 11.47 -6.79 -3.90
C LEU A 10 10.65 -7.13 -2.65
N VAL A 11 9.80 -8.15 -2.73
CA VAL A 11 8.99 -8.62 -1.59
C VAL A 11 9.89 -9.18 -0.48
N GLU A 12 10.93 -9.93 -0.81
CA GLU A 12 11.88 -10.45 0.19
C GLU A 12 12.67 -9.35 0.90
N GLN A 13 12.91 -8.22 0.22
CA GLN A 13 13.64 -7.08 0.78
C GLN A 13 12.74 -6.10 1.56
N LEU A 14 11.41 -6.27 1.50
CA LEU A 14 10.48 -5.41 2.20
C LEU A 14 10.65 -5.58 3.72
N LYS A 15 11.08 -4.51 4.39
CA LYS A 15 11.28 -4.52 5.85
C LYS A 15 10.00 -4.17 6.59
N GLU A 16 9.30 -3.16 6.09
CA GLU A 16 8.13 -2.61 6.75
C GLU A 16 7.14 -2.08 5.72
N LEU A 17 5.87 -2.23 6.03
CA LEU A 17 4.75 -1.71 5.28
C LEU A 17 3.91 -0.84 6.20
N VAL A 18 3.90 0.48 5.95
CA VAL A 18 3.20 1.46 6.79
C VAL A 18 1.98 1.98 6.05
N LEU A 19 0.80 1.82 6.65
CA LEU A 19 -0.40 2.50 6.19
C LEU A 19 -0.29 3.98 6.56
N LEU A 20 -0.29 4.86 5.54
CA LEU A 20 -0.22 6.31 5.75
C LEU A 20 -1.63 6.91 5.86
N ASP A 21 -2.46 6.65 4.85
CA ASP A 21 -3.79 7.25 4.72
C ASP A 21 -4.80 6.23 4.21
N ILE A 22 -6.05 6.36 4.66
CA ILE A 22 -7.22 5.69 4.08
C ILE A 22 -8.20 6.77 3.63
N TYR A 23 -8.59 6.70 2.35
CA TYR A 23 -9.68 7.47 1.78
C TYR A 23 -10.91 6.59 1.67
N GLY A 24 -12.03 7.11 2.14
CA GLY A 24 -13.33 6.46 2.07
C GLY A 24 -14.46 7.46 1.92
N GLU A 25 -15.61 6.96 1.49
CA GLU A 25 -16.85 7.73 1.44
C GLU A 25 -17.76 7.32 2.60
N ILE A 26 -18.60 8.24 3.08
CA ILE A 26 -19.61 7.92 4.07
C ILE A 26 -20.91 7.60 3.34
N ASN A 27 -21.25 6.31 3.28
CA ASN A 27 -22.49 5.82 2.66
C ASN A 27 -23.40 5.24 3.74
N ARG A 28 -24.58 5.86 3.93
CA ARG A 28 -25.60 5.43 4.91
C ARG A 28 -25.05 5.24 6.34
N GLY A 29 -24.17 6.15 6.78
CA GLY A 29 -23.56 6.11 8.10
C GLY A 29 -22.44 5.08 8.26
N LYS A 30 -22.01 4.43 7.18
CA LYS A 30 -20.83 3.55 7.14
C LYS A 30 -19.71 4.20 6.35
N ILE A 31 -18.48 3.99 6.78
CA ILE A 31 -17.29 4.37 6.00
C ILE A 31 -17.00 3.24 5.02
N GLU A 32 -17.03 3.55 3.73
CA GLU A 32 -16.67 2.65 2.64
C GLU A 32 -15.31 3.08 2.09
N PRO A 33 -14.20 2.44 2.51
CA PRO A 33 -12.87 2.79 2.04
C PRO A 33 -12.68 2.33 0.59
N TYR A 34 -12.11 3.18 -0.26
CA TYR A 34 -11.88 2.87 -1.68
C TYR A 34 -10.42 3.07 -2.13
N ARG A 35 -9.59 3.73 -1.31
CA ARG A 35 -8.19 4.00 -1.63
C ARG A 35 -7.36 4.09 -0.35
N SER A 36 -6.17 3.52 -0.37
CA SER A 36 -5.19 3.62 0.72
C SER A 36 -3.83 3.98 0.17
N MET A 37 -3.11 4.82 0.89
CA MET A 37 -1.70 5.11 0.61
C MET A 37 -0.83 4.32 1.57
N VAL A 38 0.11 3.57 1.01
CA VAL A 38 1.02 2.73 1.77
C VAL A 38 2.46 3.11 1.42
N GLN A 39 3.30 3.17 2.45
CA GLN A 39 4.73 3.33 2.28
C GLN A 39 5.43 1.99 2.53
N MET A 40 6.20 1.56 1.54
CA MET A 40 7.08 0.40 1.64
C MET A 40 8.50 0.86 1.96
N HIS A 41 9.11 0.25 2.98
CA HIS A 41 10.48 0.52 3.38
C HIS A 41 11.38 -0.64 2.98
N PHE A 42 12.41 -0.34 2.20
CA PHE A 42 13.46 -1.26 1.80
C PHE A 42 14.79 -0.86 2.47
N PRO A 43 15.85 -1.68 2.42
CA PRO A 43 17.10 -1.37 3.11
C PRO A 43 17.71 0.00 2.77
N ASN A 44 17.60 0.43 1.51
CA ASN A 44 18.25 1.64 1.00
C ASN A 44 17.28 2.59 0.26
N SER A 45 15.98 2.31 0.30
CA SER A 45 14.99 3.06 -0.47
C SER A 45 13.60 2.97 0.16
N ARG A 46 12.69 3.81 -0.34
CA ARG A 46 11.27 3.79 0.02
C ARG A 46 10.44 3.93 -1.24
N ALA A 47 9.28 3.29 -1.25
CA ALA A 47 8.28 3.45 -2.30
C ALA A 47 6.93 3.85 -1.70
N HIS A 48 6.19 4.69 -2.41
CA HIS A 48 4.79 4.97 -2.11
C HIS A 48 3.94 4.21 -3.11
N ILE A 49 2.97 3.46 -2.60
CA ILE A 49 2.05 2.69 -3.41
C ILE A 49 0.65 3.05 -2.99
N GLU A 50 -0.15 3.34 -4.01
CA GLU A 50 -1.58 3.51 -3.88
C GLU A 50 -2.27 2.17 -4.11
N ILE A 51 -3.13 1.78 -3.18
CA ILE A 51 -3.95 0.58 -3.28
C ILE A 51 -5.40 1.01 -3.40
N THR A 52 -6.04 0.71 -4.54
CA THR A 52 -7.44 1.06 -4.82
C THR A 52 -8.41 -0.14 -4.72
N ARG A 53 -7.88 -1.33 -4.44
CA ARG A 53 -8.68 -2.55 -4.21
C ARG A 53 -8.10 -3.34 -3.05
N PHE A 54 -8.74 -3.25 -1.89
CA PHE A 54 -8.40 -4.03 -0.71
C PHE A 54 -9.68 -4.43 0.04
N ARG A 55 -9.60 -5.49 0.84
CA ARG A 55 -10.69 -5.97 1.70
C ARG A 55 -10.16 -6.05 3.13
N PHE A 56 -10.77 -5.30 4.04
CA PHE A 56 -10.50 -5.42 5.47
C PHE A 56 -11.39 -6.51 6.07
N TRP A 57 -10.81 -7.35 6.93
CA TRP A 57 -11.52 -8.25 7.82
C TRP A 57 -11.22 -7.76 9.24
N VAL A 58 -12.27 -7.50 10.03
CA VAL A 58 -12.17 -7.10 11.44
C VAL A 58 -12.59 -8.27 12.30
#